data_AF-K1YXG8-F1
#
_entry.id   AF-K1YXG8-F1
#
_cell.length_a   1.000
_cell.length_b   1.000
_cell.length_c   1.000
_cell.angle_alpha   90.00
_cell.angle_beta   90.00
_cell.angle_gamma   90.00
#
_symmetry.space_group_name_H-M   'P 1'
#
loop_
_entity.id
_entity.type
_entity.pdbx_description
1 polymer ?
#
loop_
_entity_poly.entity_id
_entity_poly.type
_entity_poly.pdbx_seq_one_letter_code
_entity_poly.pdbx_strand_id
1 'polypeptide(L)'
;RLVIAGYHQDGPRQVNMQKWNWRAIDVVNAHERDRRRIVQGVADGIAAAEKGRLRVRELLTHRFHLDRLNDGFQMMAERPDGFIKGWVQL
;
A
#
# COMPACT_ATOMS: atom_id res chain seq x y z
N ARG A 1 6.12 -12.84 12.77
CA ARG A 1 6.89 -12.17 11.71
C ARG A 1 6.38 -10.75 11.53
N LEU A 2 7.27 -9.77 11.60
CA LEU A 2 7.01 -8.38 11.23
C LEU A 2 7.43 -8.18 9.78
N VAL A 3 6.51 -7.76 8.94
CA VAL A 3 6.75 -7.50 7.51
C VAL A 3 6.69 -5.99 7.29
N ILE A 4 7.78 -5.39 6.84
CA ILE A 4 7.89 -3.94 6.62
C ILE A 4 7.66 -3.66 5.14
N ALA A 5 6.51 -3.06 4.81
CA ALA A 5 6.13 -2.62 3.47
C ALA A 5 5.79 -1.12 3.49
N GLY A 6 5.84 -0.46 2.33
CA GLY A 6 5.44 0.95 2.21
C GLY A 6 6.33 1.92 3.00
N TYR A 7 7.62 1.60 3.17
CA TYR A 7 8.56 2.50 3.83
C TYR A 7 8.88 3.70 2.92
N HIS A 8 8.32 4.87 3.25
CA HIS A 8 8.54 6.12 2.50
C HIS A 8 9.88 6.77 2.87
N GLN A 9 10.40 7.62 1.96
CA GLN A 9 11.73 8.25 2.06
C GLN A 9 11.75 9.52 2.95
N ASP A 10 10.83 9.64 3.90
CA ASP A 10 10.67 10.83 4.75
C ASP A 10 11.67 10.82 5.93
N GLY A 11 12.87 10.30 5.70
CA GLY A 11 13.96 10.18 6.69
C GLY A 11 13.98 8.86 7.49
N PRO A 12 15.10 8.59 8.20
CA PRO A 12 15.29 7.37 8.95
C PRO A 12 14.25 7.22 10.08
N ARG A 13 13.98 5.98 10.48
CA ARG A 13 13.14 5.64 11.62
C ARG A 13 14.00 4.90 12.66
N GLN A 14 13.80 5.21 13.93
CA GLN A 14 14.51 4.54 15.02
C GLN A 14 13.61 3.47 15.66
N VAL A 15 14.22 2.35 16.04
CA VAL A 15 13.54 1.24 16.73
C VAL A 15 14.37 0.75 17.91
N ASN A 16 13.71 0.24 18.94
CA ASN A 16 14.40 -0.35 20.08
C ASN A 16 14.83 -1.80 19.75
N MET A 17 16.07 -1.94 19.25
CA MET A 17 16.63 -3.23 18.86
C MET A 17 16.80 -4.21 20.02
N GLN A 18 17.03 -3.74 21.26
CA GLN A 18 17.09 -4.61 22.45
C GLN A 18 15.74 -5.30 22.69
N LYS A 19 14.64 -4.54 22.62
CA LYS A 19 13.28 -5.10 22.78
C LYS A 19 12.92 -6.07 21.66
N TRP A 20 13.36 -5.80 20.44
CA TRP A 20 13.15 -6.70 19.30
C TRP A 20 13.92 -8.00 19.47
N ASN A 21 15.19 -7.91 19.90
CA ASN A 21 16.04 -9.07 20.18
C ASN A 21 15.47 -9.93 21.33
N TRP A 22 15.06 -9.31 22.43
CA TRP A 22 14.43 -10.02 23.57
C TRP A 22 13.17 -10.78 23.17
N ARG A 23 12.42 -10.24 22.21
CA ARG A 23 11.19 -10.86 21.69
C ARG A 23 11.43 -11.80 20.51
N ALA A 24 12.68 -11.99 20.10
CA ALA A 24 13.08 -12.81 18.96
C ALA A 24 12.20 -12.56 17.70
N ILE A 25 11.99 -11.27 17.36
CA ILE A 25 11.09 -10.91 16.25
C ILE A 25 11.76 -11.26 14.92
N ASP A 26 11.11 -12.11 14.12
CA ASP A 26 11.44 -12.31 12.71
C ASP A 26 11.01 -11.08 11.89
N VAL A 27 11.99 -10.37 11.30
CA VAL A 27 11.79 -9.12 10.55
C VAL A 27 12.08 -9.35 9.07
N VAL A 28 11.10 -9.05 8.22
CA VAL A 28 11.20 -9.19 6.76
C VAL A 28 11.00 -7.81 6.11
N ASN A 29 11.95 -7.42 5.25
CA ASN A 29 11.76 -6.29 4.35
C ASN A 29 10.93 -6.75 3.15
N ALA A 30 9.75 -6.17 2.95
CA ALA A 30 8.84 -6.54 1.88
C ALA A 30 9.17 -5.86 0.54
N HIS A 31 10.23 -5.05 0.49
CA HIS A 31 10.67 -4.41 -0.74
C HIS A 31 11.35 -5.44 -1.66
N GLU A 32 10.56 -5.99 -2.59
CA GLU A 32 11.06 -6.90 -3.62
C GLU A 32 11.80 -6.13 -4.74
N ARG A 33 12.92 -6.69 -5.21
CA ARG A 33 13.69 -6.16 -6.33
C ARG A 33 13.76 -7.12 -7.52
N ASP A 34 13.51 -8.41 -7.30
CA ASP A 34 13.37 -9.38 -8.36
C ASP A 34 12.07 -9.13 -9.15
N ARG A 35 12.24 -8.70 -10.40
CA ARG A 35 11.15 -8.40 -11.32
C ARG A 35 10.23 -9.61 -11.56
N ARG A 36 10.77 -10.84 -11.54
CA ARG A 36 9.96 -12.05 -11.72
C ARG A 36 9.00 -12.24 -10.55
N ARG A 37 9.48 -12.01 -9.31
CA ARG A 37 8.65 -12.05 -8.10
C ARG A 37 7.61 -10.94 -8.07
N ILE A 38 7.95 -9.74 -8.53
CA ILE A 38 6.99 -8.64 -8.67
C ILE A 38 5.85 -9.04 -9.63
N VAL A 39 6.18 -9.55 -10.82
CA VAL A 39 5.18 -9.98 -11.81
C VAL A 39 4.31 -11.11 -11.25
N GLN A 40 4.92 -12.08 -10.57
CA GLN A 40 4.16 -13.15 -9.90
C GLN A 40 3.21 -12.58 -8.84
N GLY A 41 3.68 -11.66 -8.01
CA GLY A 41 2.85 -11.02 -6.98
C GLY A 41 1.66 -10.25 -7.57
N VAL A 42 1.84 -9.60 -8.73
CA VAL A 42 0.74 -8.97 -9.46
C VAL A 42 -0.28 -10.01 -9.92
N ALA A 43 0.17 -11.11 -10.55
CA ALA A 43 -0.72 -12.19 -10.99
C ALA A 43 -1.49 -12.83 -9.82
N ASP A 44 -0.80 -13.08 -8.70
CA ASP A 44 -1.40 -13.63 -7.48
C ASP A 44 -2.43 -12.67 -6.87
N GLY A 45 -2.15 -11.37 -6.91
CA GLY A 45 -3.05 -10.31 -6.47
C GLY A 45 -4.33 -10.25 -7.31
N ILE A 46 -4.21 -10.33 -8.64
CA ILE A 46 -5.36 -10.39 -9.57
C ILE A 46 -6.20 -11.63 -9.26
N ALA A 47 -5.57 -12.81 -9.19
CA ALA A 47 -6.29 -14.05 -8.88
C ALA A 47 -6.93 -14.04 -7.48
N ALA A 48 -6.40 -13.26 -6.53
CA ALA A 48 -7.02 -13.04 -5.23
C ALA A 48 -8.21 -12.09 -5.29
N ALA A 49 -8.16 -11.06 -6.13
CA ALA A 49 -9.29 -10.17 -6.38
C ALA A 49 -10.44 -10.88 -7.08
N GLU A 50 -10.16 -11.65 -8.14
CA GLU A 50 -11.17 -12.42 -8.88
C GLU A 50 -11.88 -13.45 -7.99
N LYS A 51 -11.14 -14.07 -7.05
CA LYS A 51 -11.69 -15.02 -6.07
C LYS A 51 -12.35 -14.35 -4.86
N GLY A 52 -12.47 -13.02 -4.83
CA GLY A 52 -13.07 -12.27 -3.73
C GLY A 52 -12.25 -12.26 -2.42
N ARG A 53 -11.03 -12.82 -2.41
CA ARG A 53 -10.12 -12.77 -1.25
C ARG A 53 -9.56 -11.38 -1.03
N LEU A 54 -9.42 -10.60 -2.10
CA LEU A 54 -9.09 -9.17 -2.05
C LEU A 54 -10.27 -8.35 -2.60
N ARG A 55 -10.95 -7.61 -1.73
CA ARG A 55 -12.09 -6.76 -2.11
C ARG A 55 -11.62 -5.38 -2.55
N VAL A 56 -10.89 -5.34 -3.67
CA VAL A 56 -10.22 -4.12 -4.18
C VAL A 56 -11.19 -2.95 -4.36
N ARG A 57 -12.43 -3.22 -4.82
CA ARG A 57 -13.45 -2.19 -5.03
C ARG A 57 -13.80 -1.42 -3.75
N GLU A 58 -13.73 -2.05 -2.59
CA GLU A 58 -14.01 -1.41 -1.30
C GLU A 58 -12.91 -0.41 -0.90
N LEU A 59 -11.72 -0.53 -1.49
CA LEU A 59 -10.61 0.40 -1.24
C LEU A 59 -10.69 1.65 -2.13
N LEU A 60 -11.39 1.59 -3.26
CA LEU A 60 -11.50 2.66 -4.26
C LEU A 60 -12.63 3.64 -3.89
N THR A 61 -12.43 4.43 -2.84
CA THR A 61 -13.51 5.23 -2.25
C THR A 61 -13.86 6.51 -3.02
N HIS A 62 -12.94 7.08 -3.79
CA HIS A 62 -13.17 8.36 -4.47
C HIS A 62 -12.80 8.27 -5.95
N ARG A 63 -13.74 8.66 -6.81
CA ARG A 63 -13.59 8.64 -8.28
C ARG A 63 -13.50 10.06 -8.81
N PHE A 64 -12.52 10.30 -9.66
CA PHE A 64 -12.30 11.57 -10.33
C PHE A 64 -12.28 11.38 -11.84
N HIS A 65 -12.67 12.41 -12.58
CA HIS A 65 -12.40 12.50 -14.01
C HIS A 65 -11.04 13.14 -14.24
N LEU A 66 -10.45 12.91 -15.42
CA LEU A 66 -9.13 13.41 -15.77
C LEU A 66 -9.04 14.95 -15.76
N ASP A 67 -10.12 15.65 -16.09
CA ASP A 67 -10.23 17.11 -16.04
C ASP A 67 -10.33 17.67 -14.61
N ARG A 68 -10.51 16.79 -13.60
CA ARG A 68 -10.61 17.12 -12.17
C ARG A 68 -9.44 16.59 -11.34
N LEU A 69 -8.26 16.44 -11.96
CA LEU A 69 -7.06 15.98 -11.27
C LEU A 69 -6.69 16.84 -10.06
N ASN A 70 -6.86 18.17 -10.15
CA ASN A 70 -6.56 19.08 -9.03
C ASN A 70 -7.42 18.76 -7.80
N ASP A 71 -8.71 18.52 -7.99
CA ASP A 71 -9.65 18.13 -6.93
C ASP A 71 -9.21 16.79 -6.30
N GLY A 72 -8.74 15.86 -7.12
CA GLY A 72 -8.19 14.57 -6.66
C GLY A 72 -6.93 14.73 -5.80
N PHE A 73 -6.01 15.61 -6.20
CA PHE A 73 -4.80 15.90 -5.42
C PHE A 73 -5.12 16.65 -4.12
N GLN A 74 -6.04 17.61 -4.15
CA GLN A 74 -6.49 18.32 -2.96
C GLN A 74 -7.09 17.34 -1.95
N MET A 75 -7.97 16.43 -2.39
CA MET A 75 -8.56 15.44 -1.51
C MET A 75 -7.53 14.46 -0.92
N MET A 76 -6.51 14.09 -1.71
CA MET A 76 -5.40 13.28 -1.23
C MET A 76 -4.57 14.00 -0.14
N ALA A 77 -4.44 15.33 -0.23
CA ALA A 77 -3.74 16.14 0.77
C ALA A 77 -4.57 16.32 2.05
N GLU A 78 -5.86 16.64 1.90
CA GLU A 78 -6.78 16.89 3.02
C GLU A 78 -7.14 15.61 3.78
N ARG A 79 -7.20 14.46 3.09
CA ARG A 79 -7.55 13.13 3.62
C ARG A 79 -8.79 13.17 4.55
N PRO A 80 -9.95 13.64 4.07
CA PRO A 80 -11.16 13.67 4.87
C PRO A 80 -11.59 12.26 5.30
N ASP A 81 -12.44 12.19 6.33
CA ASP A 81 -12.98 10.93 6.83
C ASP A 81 -13.60 10.10 5.70
N GLY A 82 -13.21 8.82 5.62
CA GLY A 82 -13.62 7.90 4.54
C GLY A 82 -12.74 7.93 3.28
N PHE A 83 -11.77 8.83 3.17
CA PHE A 83 -10.79 8.78 2.08
C PHE A 83 -9.78 7.63 2.27
N ILE A 84 -9.77 6.70 1.33
CA ILE A 84 -8.82 5.57 1.28
C ILE A 84 -7.98 5.67 0.01
N LYS A 85 -8.63 5.65 -1.16
CA LYS A 85 -7.95 5.73 -2.46
C LYS A 85 -8.79 6.50 -3.47
N GLY A 86 -8.17 7.53 -4.04
CA GLY A 86 -8.65 8.19 -5.26
C GLY A 86 -8.25 7.41 -6.51
N TRP A 87 -9.14 7.34 -7.49
CA TRP A 87 -8.86 6.79 -8.83
C TRP A 87 -9.42 7.68 -9.92
N VAL A 88 -8.73 7.68 -11.07
CA VAL A 88 -9.13 8.47 -12.24
C VAL A 88 -9.83 7.56 -13.22
N GLN A 89 -11.04 7.94 -13.62
CA GLN A 89 -11.72 7.36 -14.76
C GLN A 89 -11.29 8.12 -16.03
N LEU A 90 -10.74 7.36 -16.99
CA LEU A 90 -10.37 7.85 -18.32
C LEU A 90 -11.59 7.87 -19.25
#